data_AF-A0A419J577-F1
#
_entry.id   AF-A0A419J577-F1
#
_cell.length_a   1.000
_cell.length_b   1.000
_cell.length_c   1.000
_cell.angle_alpha   90.00
_cell.angle_beta   90.00
_cell.angle_gamma   90.00
#
_symmetry.space_group_name_H-M   'P 1'
#
loop_
_entity.id
_entity.type
_entity.pdbx_description
1 polymer ?
#
loop_
_entity_poly.entity_id
_entity_poly.type
_entity_poly.pdbx_seq_one_letter_code
_entity_poly.pdbx_strand_id
1 'polypeptide(L)'
;MKKSIVLLIALIIMSVCPVSAGESKTGRITGKVMMKDGGPLTGGIVNFYSETSGPPPYPERYWRVPDVIADIDEEGRFSTDLEEGNYYICALLQLSGGNVGPPEEGDYFFIGKDKDGKPRIYSLKKGESRDVGLLGEAVPFHATPAGELSGIEGTVINTEGKPVKGTIVFAFATPEMVGQALFVSNRTGTDGKYDLRVDEGGTYYLVVRDIYGGGPPEGGVVISGHSTIVAIVKKGELTKGLDIKVLRTPE
;
A
#
# COMPACT_ATOMS: atom_id res chain seq x y z
N MET A 1 -0.99 -48.65 68.54
CA MET A 1 -0.86 -47.29 67.97
C MET A 1 -1.04 -47.38 66.45
N LYS A 2 -2.26 -47.14 65.95
CA LYS A 2 -2.56 -47.10 64.49
C LYS A 2 -2.56 -45.63 64.06
N LYS A 3 -1.73 -45.27 63.09
CA LYS A 3 -1.68 -43.92 62.51
C LYS A 3 -2.64 -43.85 61.32
N SER A 4 -3.64 -42.98 61.41
CA SER A 4 -4.53 -42.62 60.31
C SER A 4 -3.83 -41.61 59.39
N ILE A 5 -3.82 -41.86 58.09
CA ILE A 5 -3.42 -40.90 57.07
C ILE A 5 -4.71 -40.36 56.45
N VAL A 6 -4.96 -39.06 56.62
CA VAL A 6 -6.05 -38.32 55.97
C VAL A 6 -5.47 -37.70 54.70
N LEU A 7 -6.02 -38.07 53.54
CA LEU A 7 -5.65 -37.53 52.23
C LEU A 7 -6.56 -36.34 51.93
N LEU A 8 -6.00 -35.14 51.83
CA LEU A 8 -6.69 -33.91 51.50
C LEU A 8 -6.69 -33.73 49.97
N ILE A 9 -7.84 -33.87 49.32
CA ILE A 9 -8.01 -33.59 47.88
C ILE A 9 -8.36 -32.12 47.73
N ALA A 10 -7.43 -31.33 47.17
CA ALA A 10 -7.66 -29.93 46.82
C ALA A 10 -8.35 -29.86 45.44
N LEU A 11 -9.58 -29.33 45.43
CA LEU A 11 -10.37 -29.10 44.22
C LEU A 11 -9.99 -27.74 43.62
N ILE A 12 -9.24 -27.73 42.52
CA ILE A 12 -8.89 -26.52 41.77
C ILE A 12 -10.05 -26.18 40.83
N ILE A 13 -10.81 -25.13 41.15
CA ILE A 13 -11.87 -24.59 40.29
C ILE A 13 -11.19 -23.62 39.30
N MET A 14 -10.97 -24.06 38.06
CA MET A 14 -10.58 -23.17 36.97
C MET A 14 -11.76 -22.25 36.62
N SER A 15 -11.68 -20.98 37.02
CA SER A 15 -12.55 -19.93 36.49
C SER A 15 -12.17 -19.65 35.04
N VAL A 16 -12.99 -20.14 34.11
CA VAL A 16 -12.90 -19.78 32.70
C VAL A 16 -13.45 -18.37 32.56
N CYS A 17 -12.58 -17.37 32.43
CA CYS A 17 -13.01 -16.04 31.98
C CYS A 17 -13.49 -16.18 30.53
N PRO A 18 -14.74 -15.83 30.19
CA PRO A 18 -15.12 -15.68 28.80
C PRO A 18 -14.33 -14.49 28.23
N VAL A 19 -13.38 -14.80 27.34
CA VAL A 19 -12.78 -13.79 26.48
C VAL A 19 -13.91 -13.30 25.58
N SER A 20 -14.43 -12.12 25.87
CA SER A 20 -15.31 -11.41 24.96
C SER A 20 -14.49 -10.99 23.75
N ALA A 21 -14.51 -11.81 22.69
CA ALA A 21 -14.03 -11.40 21.39
C ALA A 21 -14.92 -10.25 20.93
N GLY A 22 -14.40 -9.02 20.94
CA GLY A 22 -15.11 -7.87 20.40
C GLY A 22 -15.61 -8.18 18.99
N GLU A 23 -16.83 -7.77 18.66
CA GLU A 23 -17.42 -8.04 17.35
C GLU A 23 -16.48 -7.55 16.24
N SER A 24 -15.97 -8.48 15.44
CA SER A 24 -15.09 -8.12 14.32
C SER A 24 -15.88 -7.27 13.32
N LYS A 25 -15.38 -6.08 13.00
CA LYS A 25 -15.92 -5.22 11.93
C LYS A 25 -15.51 -5.68 10.52
N THR A 26 -14.71 -6.73 10.44
CA THR A 26 -14.12 -7.20 9.19
C THR A 26 -14.91 -8.34 8.57
N GLY A 27 -14.78 -8.49 7.25
CA GLY A 27 -15.00 -9.74 6.55
C GLY A 27 -13.65 -10.30 6.07
N ARG A 28 -13.62 -11.58 5.69
CA ARG A 28 -12.45 -12.23 5.10
C ARG A 28 -12.60 -12.34 3.60
N ILE A 29 -11.58 -11.91 2.85
CA ILE A 29 -11.48 -12.12 1.42
C ILE A 29 -10.32 -13.08 1.10
N THR A 30 -10.57 -14.04 0.21
CA THR A 30 -9.57 -14.99 -0.28
C THR A 30 -9.60 -15.07 -1.79
N GLY A 31 -8.50 -15.48 -2.39
CA GLY A 31 -8.46 -15.76 -3.82
C GLY A 31 -7.11 -16.26 -4.27
N LYS A 32 -6.93 -16.33 -5.59
CA LYS A 32 -5.72 -16.79 -6.25
C LYS A 32 -5.31 -15.85 -7.38
N VAL A 33 -4.01 -15.62 -7.54
CA VAL A 33 -3.41 -14.88 -8.65
C VAL A 33 -2.37 -15.75 -9.34
N MET A 34 -2.40 -15.75 -10.67
CA MET A 34 -1.46 -16.49 -11.51
C MET A 34 -0.64 -15.52 -12.36
N MET A 35 0.48 -15.96 -12.91
CA MET A 35 1.16 -15.26 -14.00
C MET A 35 0.61 -15.74 -15.34
N LYS A 36 0.47 -14.84 -16.33
CA LYS A 36 -0.09 -15.16 -17.65
C LYS A 36 0.76 -16.16 -18.45
N ASP A 37 2.06 -16.12 -18.27
CA ASP A 37 3.02 -17.05 -18.88
C ASP A 37 3.19 -18.36 -18.08
N GLY A 38 2.50 -18.49 -16.94
CA GLY A 38 2.31 -19.72 -16.21
C GLY A 38 2.81 -19.68 -14.77
N GLY A 39 2.18 -20.50 -13.92
CA GLY A 39 2.55 -20.61 -12.51
C GLY A 39 1.85 -19.59 -11.61
N PRO A 40 1.88 -19.85 -10.29
CA PRO A 40 1.36 -18.92 -9.28
C PRO A 40 2.18 -17.63 -9.22
N LEU A 41 1.55 -16.52 -8.83
CA LEU A 41 2.25 -15.26 -8.56
C LEU A 41 2.96 -15.31 -7.17
N THR A 42 3.81 -16.31 -6.98
CA THR A 42 4.49 -16.60 -5.71
C THR A 42 5.36 -15.43 -5.25
N GLY A 43 5.26 -15.06 -3.97
CA GLY A 43 6.05 -13.97 -3.39
C GLY A 43 5.57 -12.58 -3.81
N GLY A 44 4.49 -12.48 -4.58
CA GLY A 44 3.80 -11.23 -4.85
C GLY A 44 2.93 -10.78 -3.69
N ILE A 45 2.26 -9.66 -3.90
CA ILE A 45 1.30 -9.07 -2.97
C ILE A 45 -0.01 -8.73 -3.68
N VAL A 46 -1.09 -8.66 -2.91
CA VAL A 46 -2.39 -8.12 -3.31
C VAL A 46 -2.61 -6.79 -2.60
N ASN A 47 -2.85 -5.77 -3.40
CA ASN A 47 -3.15 -4.40 -2.98
C ASN A 47 -4.65 -4.16 -3.01
N PHE A 48 -5.21 -3.76 -1.87
CA PHE A 48 -6.61 -3.40 -1.73
C PHE A 48 -6.74 -1.89 -1.59
N TYR A 49 -7.55 -1.27 -2.46
CA TYR A 49 -7.83 0.16 -2.44
C TYR A 49 -9.29 0.36 -2.09
N SER A 50 -9.58 0.97 -0.94
CA SER A 50 -10.94 1.33 -0.56
C SER A 50 -11.50 2.36 -1.54
N GLU A 51 -12.75 2.16 -1.95
CA GLU A 51 -13.51 3.12 -2.75
C GLU A 51 -13.72 4.44 -2.00
N THR A 52 -13.79 4.40 -0.67
CA THR A 52 -14.04 5.61 0.15
C THR A 52 -12.78 6.41 0.43
N SER A 53 -11.58 5.85 0.24
CA SER A 53 -10.31 6.53 0.51
C SER A 53 -9.76 7.29 -0.69
N GLY A 54 -10.30 7.09 -1.90
CA GLY A 54 -9.84 7.82 -3.08
C GLY A 54 -10.38 7.27 -4.40
N PRO A 55 -9.89 7.79 -5.54
CA PRO A 55 -10.31 7.31 -6.85
C PRO A 55 -9.90 5.84 -7.08
N PRO A 56 -10.44 5.17 -8.10
CA PRO A 56 -9.93 3.86 -8.51
C PRO A 56 -8.43 3.97 -8.88
N PRO A 57 -7.63 2.90 -8.69
CA PRO A 57 -6.27 2.88 -9.18
C PRO A 57 -6.24 3.01 -10.71
N TYR A 58 -5.37 3.87 -11.23
CA TYR A 58 -5.20 4.07 -12.67
C TYR A 58 -3.71 4.17 -13.03
N PRO A 59 -3.01 3.03 -13.14
CA PRO A 59 -1.55 2.94 -13.38
C PRO A 59 -1.00 3.81 -14.51
N GLU A 60 -1.78 4.00 -15.58
CA GLU A 60 -1.40 4.82 -16.74
C GLU A 60 -1.40 6.34 -16.42
N ARG A 61 -2.02 6.75 -15.32
CA ARG A 61 -2.17 8.16 -14.92
C ARG A 61 -1.54 8.47 -13.58
N TYR A 62 -1.70 7.63 -12.56
CA TYR A 62 -1.20 7.84 -11.21
C TYR A 62 -1.10 6.55 -10.41
N TRP A 63 -0.35 6.61 -9.31
CA TRP A 63 -0.24 5.52 -8.34
C TRP A 63 -0.92 5.90 -7.04
N ARG A 64 -1.83 5.03 -6.60
CA ARG A 64 -2.41 5.11 -5.27
C ARG A 64 -1.57 4.36 -4.25
N VAL A 65 -1.63 4.81 -3.01
CA VAL A 65 -1.20 4.00 -1.86
C VAL A 65 -2.33 3.02 -1.52
N PRO A 66 -2.06 1.70 -1.38
CA PRO A 66 -3.06 0.69 -1.02
C PRO A 66 -3.42 0.76 0.45
N ASP A 67 -4.70 0.63 0.79
CA ASP A 67 -5.21 0.68 2.16
C ASP A 67 -4.82 -0.58 2.96
N VAL A 68 -4.82 -1.73 2.29
CA VAL A 68 -4.39 -3.02 2.84
C VAL A 68 -3.53 -3.75 1.81
N ILE A 69 -2.50 -4.44 2.30
CA ILE A 69 -1.63 -5.31 1.52
C ILE A 69 -1.73 -6.71 2.11
N ALA A 70 -1.83 -7.72 1.26
CA ALA A 70 -1.78 -9.12 1.66
C ALA A 70 -0.72 -9.86 0.84
N ASP A 71 0.07 -10.70 1.50
CA ASP A 71 1.05 -11.54 0.81
C ASP A 71 0.38 -12.65 0.00
N ILE A 72 1.04 -13.06 -1.08
CA ILE A 72 0.67 -14.20 -1.92
C ILE A 72 1.59 -15.37 -1.61
N ASP A 73 0.99 -16.51 -1.25
CA ASP A 73 1.72 -17.74 -0.91
C ASP A 73 2.34 -18.46 -2.11
N GLU A 74 3.02 -19.58 -1.85
CA GLU A 74 3.69 -20.40 -2.86
C GLU A 74 2.74 -20.97 -3.91
N GLU A 75 1.46 -21.15 -3.58
CA GLU A 75 0.44 -21.59 -4.53
C GLU A 75 -0.30 -20.43 -5.21
N GLY A 76 0.10 -19.18 -4.98
CA GLY A 76 -0.52 -18.01 -5.60
C GLY A 76 -1.79 -17.57 -4.88
N ARG A 77 -2.06 -18.04 -3.67
CA ARG A 77 -3.25 -17.68 -2.91
C ARG A 77 -2.96 -16.53 -1.96
N PHE A 78 -4.01 -15.75 -1.69
CA PHE A 78 -4.00 -14.72 -0.66
C PHE A 78 -5.22 -14.88 0.24
N SER A 79 -5.09 -14.40 1.48
CA SER A 79 -6.17 -14.34 2.45
C SER A 79 -5.94 -13.14 3.37
N THR A 80 -6.92 -12.25 3.50
CA THR A 80 -6.84 -11.14 4.45
C THR A 80 -8.22 -10.74 4.97
N ASP A 81 -8.25 -10.12 6.13
CA ASP A 81 -9.44 -9.51 6.70
C ASP A 81 -9.47 -8.03 6.32
N LEU A 82 -10.59 -7.58 5.76
CA LEU A 82 -10.82 -6.18 5.41
C LEU A 82 -12.04 -5.67 6.17
N GLU A 83 -12.07 -4.36 6.46
CA GLU A 83 -13.31 -3.73 6.92
C GLU A 83 -14.44 -3.92 5.91
N GLU A 84 -15.68 -3.81 6.37
CA GLU A 84 -16.80 -3.82 5.43
C GLU A 84 -16.72 -2.64 4.46
N GLY A 85 -16.94 -2.89 3.16
CA GLY A 85 -16.80 -1.85 2.15
C GLY A 85 -16.62 -2.37 0.74
N ASN A 86 -16.28 -1.46 -0.15
CA ASN A 86 -16.00 -1.69 -1.56
C ASN A 86 -14.53 -1.46 -1.85
N TYR A 87 -13.91 -2.41 -2.55
CA TYR A 87 -12.48 -2.37 -2.84
C TYR A 87 -12.20 -2.56 -4.33
N TYR A 88 -11.20 -1.84 -4.81
CA TYR A 88 -10.46 -2.18 -6.03
C TYR A 88 -9.26 -3.04 -5.65
N ILE A 89 -8.90 -3.99 -6.51
CA ILE A 89 -7.83 -4.94 -6.22
C ILE A 89 -6.80 -4.92 -7.35
N CYS A 90 -5.52 -4.81 -6.98
CA CYS A 90 -4.38 -5.07 -7.86
C CYS A 90 -3.51 -6.17 -7.26
N ALA A 91 -2.69 -6.82 -8.07
CA ALA A 91 -1.63 -7.70 -7.59
C ALA A 91 -0.30 -7.34 -8.25
N LEU A 92 0.78 -7.48 -7.50
CA LEU A 92 2.12 -7.06 -7.90
C LEU A 92 3.14 -8.08 -7.42
N LEU A 93 4.04 -8.50 -8.31
CA LEU A 93 5.30 -9.14 -7.96
C LEU A 93 6.41 -8.26 -8.51
N GLN A 94 7.20 -7.64 -7.62
CA GLN A 94 8.37 -6.89 -8.07
C GLN A 94 9.58 -7.81 -8.19
N LEU A 95 10.21 -7.81 -9.37
CA LEU A 95 11.35 -8.68 -9.64
C LEU A 95 12.63 -8.18 -8.94
N SER A 96 12.68 -6.90 -8.58
CA SER A 96 13.78 -6.31 -7.82
C SER A 96 13.78 -6.69 -6.33
N GLY A 97 12.76 -7.42 -5.86
CA GLY A 97 12.64 -7.87 -4.47
C GLY A 97 12.06 -6.82 -3.51
N GLY A 98 11.56 -5.70 -4.04
CA GLY A 98 10.65 -4.83 -3.30
C GLY A 98 9.27 -5.46 -3.20
N ASN A 99 8.57 -5.27 -2.08
CA ASN A 99 7.21 -5.80 -1.92
C ASN A 99 6.15 -4.70 -1.87
N VAL A 100 6.51 -3.42 -1.96
CA VAL A 100 5.54 -2.34 -1.86
C VAL A 100 5.96 -1.11 -2.67
N GLY A 101 5.05 -0.66 -3.53
CA GLY A 101 5.21 0.52 -4.35
C GLY A 101 4.58 0.38 -5.73
N PRO A 102 4.72 1.40 -6.58
CA PRO A 102 4.47 1.27 -8.00
C PRO A 102 5.30 0.13 -8.64
N PRO A 103 4.76 -0.59 -9.65
CA PRO A 103 5.52 -1.56 -10.43
C PRO A 103 6.66 -0.90 -11.21
N GLU A 104 7.75 -1.64 -11.33
CA GLU A 104 8.87 -1.37 -12.23
C GLU A 104 8.67 -2.08 -13.57
N GLU A 105 9.40 -1.64 -14.60
CA GLU A 105 9.35 -2.25 -15.93
C GLU A 105 9.69 -3.75 -15.84
N GLY A 106 8.81 -4.60 -16.36
CA GLY A 106 8.96 -6.06 -16.35
C GLY A 106 8.40 -6.76 -15.10
N ASP A 107 8.01 -6.03 -14.05
CA ASP A 107 7.31 -6.60 -12.90
C ASP A 107 6.01 -7.28 -13.33
N TYR A 108 5.55 -8.30 -12.62
CA TYR A 108 4.24 -8.89 -12.93
C TYR A 108 3.15 -8.10 -12.23
N PHE A 109 2.22 -7.55 -13.01
CA PHE A 109 1.15 -6.70 -12.52
C PHE A 109 -0.21 -7.16 -13.02
N PHE A 110 -1.19 -7.13 -12.12
CA PHE A 110 -2.60 -7.34 -12.41
C PHE A 110 -3.42 -6.18 -11.84
N ILE A 111 -4.43 -5.74 -12.59
CA ILE A 111 -5.45 -4.79 -12.11
C ILE A 111 -6.84 -5.35 -12.42
N GLY A 112 -7.70 -5.40 -11.39
CA GLY A 112 -9.07 -5.88 -11.52
C GLY A 112 -9.91 -4.94 -12.39
N LYS A 113 -10.27 -5.41 -13.59
CA LYS A 113 -11.20 -4.72 -14.50
C LYS A 113 -12.44 -5.58 -14.77
N ASP A 114 -13.56 -4.94 -15.06
CA ASP A 114 -14.79 -5.60 -15.51
C ASP A 114 -14.73 -5.92 -17.01
N LYS A 115 -15.81 -6.50 -17.54
CA LYS A 115 -15.94 -6.88 -18.96
C LYS A 115 -15.85 -5.69 -19.93
N ASP A 116 -16.10 -4.47 -19.44
CA ASP A 116 -16.08 -3.24 -20.22
C ASP A 116 -14.75 -2.48 -20.01
N GLY A 117 -13.78 -3.10 -19.31
CA GLY A 117 -12.46 -2.53 -19.03
C GLY A 117 -12.44 -1.51 -17.91
N LYS A 118 -13.54 -1.32 -17.17
CA LYS A 118 -13.63 -0.37 -16.05
C LYS A 118 -13.09 -1.01 -14.77
N PRO A 119 -12.62 -0.22 -13.78
CA PRO A 119 -12.20 -0.75 -12.49
C PRO A 119 -13.29 -1.62 -11.85
N ARG A 120 -12.94 -2.85 -11.47
CA ARG A 120 -13.86 -3.80 -10.85
C ARG A 120 -13.94 -3.58 -9.35
N ILE A 121 -15.16 -3.52 -8.84
CA ILE A 121 -15.44 -3.39 -7.40
C ILE A 121 -15.68 -4.77 -6.78
N TYR A 122 -15.06 -5.02 -5.64
CA TYR A 122 -15.26 -6.17 -4.77
C TYR A 122 -15.86 -5.69 -3.45
N SER A 123 -17.13 -6.00 -3.22
CA SER A 123 -17.82 -5.65 -1.97
C SER A 123 -17.60 -6.73 -0.90
N LEU A 124 -17.39 -6.31 0.34
CA LEU A 124 -17.25 -7.21 1.48
C LEU A 124 -18.11 -6.72 2.63
N LYS A 125 -18.86 -7.62 3.27
CA LYS A 125 -19.68 -7.31 4.44
C LYS A 125 -19.02 -7.81 5.72
N LYS A 126 -19.36 -7.19 6.85
CA LYS A 126 -18.98 -7.66 8.19
C LYS A 126 -19.33 -9.15 8.36
N GLY A 127 -18.36 -9.95 8.79
CA GLY A 127 -18.51 -11.39 9.03
C GLY A 127 -18.65 -12.26 7.77
N GLU A 128 -18.61 -11.67 6.57
CA GLU A 128 -18.60 -12.43 5.33
C GLU A 128 -17.25 -13.14 5.14
N SER A 129 -17.27 -14.36 4.60
CA SER A 129 -16.09 -14.98 4.01
C SER A 129 -16.31 -15.09 2.51
N ARG A 130 -15.56 -14.31 1.73
CA ARG A 130 -15.70 -14.18 0.29
C ARG A 130 -14.49 -14.76 -0.44
N ASP A 131 -14.69 -15.85 -1.14
CA ASP A 131 -13.70 -16.37 -2.08
C ASP A 131 -13.95 -15.78 -3.47
N VAL A 132 -12.98 -15.05 -4.02
CA VAL A 132 -13.04 -14.50 -5.39
C VAL A 132 -12.54 -15.48 -6.45
N GLY A 133 -12.10 -16.67 -6.05
CA GLY A 133 -11.54 -17.69 -6.94
C GLY A 133 -10.25 -17.21 -7.59
N LEU A 134 -10.11 -17.46 -8.90
CA LEU A 134 -9.04 -16.85 -9.69
C LEU A 134 -9.35 -15.36 -9.87
N LEU A 135 -8.60 -14.51 -9.17
CA LEU A 135 -8.70 -13.06 -9.29
C LEU A 135 -8.28 -12.61 -10.69
N GLY A 136 -7.19 -13.20 -11.22
CA GLY A 136 -6.74 -12.98 -12.59
C GLY A 136 -5.29 -13.43 -12.83
N GLU A 137 -4.81 -13.09 -14.03
CA GLU A 137 -3.46 -13.36 -14.50
C GLU A 137 -2.66 -12.06 -14.58
N ALA A 138 -1.58 -11.96 -13.82
CA ALA A 138 -0.63 -10.87 -13.89
C ALA A 138 0.22 -10.98 -15.15
N VAL A 139 0.54 -9.84 -15.74
CA VAL A 139 1.35 -9.72 -16.97
C VAL A 139 2.59 -8.87 -16.70
N PRO A 140 3.67 -9.05 -17.48
CA PRO A 140 4.79 -8.13 -17.43
C PRO A 140 4.32 -6.69 -17.62
N PHE A 141 4.68 -5.83 -16.69
CA PHE A 141 4.30 -4.45 -16.63
C PHE A 141 5.15 -3.64 -17.60
N HIS A 142 4.47 -2.80 -18.37
CA HIS A 142 5.07 -1.84 -19.26
C HIS A 142 4.49 -0.47 -18.96
N ALA A 143 5.35 0.48 -18.60
CA ALA A 143 4.91 1.82 -18.26
C ALA A 143 4.47 2.58 -19.53
N THR A 144 3.17 2.68 -19.78
CA THR A 144 2.60 3.54 -20.82
C THR A 144 1.70 4.61 -20.21
N PRO A 145 2.24 5.79 -19.87
CA PRO A 145 1.43 6.91 -19.46
C PRO A 145 0.41 7.27 -20.55
N ALA A 146 -0.83 7.57 -20.16
CA ALA A 146 -1.89 7.86 -21.11
C ALA A 146 -2.63 9.17 -20.77
N GLY A 147 -2.94 9.93 -21.83
CA GLY A 147 -3.72 11.17 -21.74
C GLY A 147 -2.99 12.35 -21.08
N GLU A 148 -3.76 13.36 -20.68
CA GLU A 148 -3.25 14.50 -19.93
C GLU A 148 -3.02 14.11 -18.46
N LEU A 149 -1.81 14.38 -17.98
CA LEU A 149 -1.37 14.05 -16.64
C LEU A 149 -1.43 15.28 -15.73
N SER A 150 -1.97 15.09 -14.53
CA SER A 150 -1.84 16.04 -13.42
C SER A 150 -0.74 15.53 -12.50
N GLY A 151 0.18 16.38 -12.05
CA GLY A 151 1.27 15.90 -11.20
C GLY A 151 2.30 16.93 -10.83
N ILE A 152 3.36 16.45 -10.18
CA ILE A 152 4.46 17.23 -9.63
C ILE A 152 5.76 16.57 -10.05
N GLU A 153 6.68 17.37 -10.60
CA GLU A 153 8.02 16.94 -10.97
C GLU A 153 9.06 17.78 -10.22
N GLY A 154 10.09 17.12 -9.70
CA GLY A 154 11.17 17.78 -8.99
C GLY A 154 12.32 16.84 -8.66
N THR A 155 13.23 17.32 -7.82
CA THR A 155 14.41 16.55 -7.38
C THR A 155 14.43 16.45 -5.86
N VAL A 156 14.59 15.24 -5.34
CA VAL A 156 14.91 15.03 -3.92
C VAL A 156 16.40 15.25 -3.73
N ILE A 157 16.77 16.18 -2.86
CA ILE A 157 18.16 16.57 -2.58
C ILE A 157 18.47 16.51 -1.08
N ASN A 158 19.71 16.22 -0.72
CA ASN A 158 20.16 16.24 0.67
C ASN A 158 20.48 17.67 1.14
N THR A 159 20.95 17.82 2.38
CA THR A 159 21.32 19.11 2.97
C THR A 159 22.44 19.84 2.22
N GLU A 160 23.34 19.10 1.56
CA GLU A 160 24.42 19.58 0.69
C GLU A 160 23.96 19.93 -0.73
N GLY A 161 22.69 19.69 -1.07
CA GLY A 161 22.15 19.92 -2.41
C GLY A 161 22.43 18.81 -3.43
N LYS A 162 22.89 17.63 -2.98
CA LYS A 162 23.12 16.47 -3.86
C LYS A 162 21.84 15.63 -4.02
N PRO A 163 21.58 15.07 -5.21
CA PRO A 163 20.42 14.20 -5.42
C PRO A 163 20.44 12.95 -4.53
N VAL A 164 19.26 12.50 -4.12
CA VAL A 164 19.08 11.33 -3.25
C VAL A 164 18.35 10.22 -4.01
N LYS A 165 19.04 9.09 -4.18
CA LYS A 165 18.47 7.85 -4.74
C LYS A 165 17.63 7.13 -3.70
N GLY A 166 16.60 6.42 -4.16
CA GLY A 166 15.90 5.44 -3.35
C GLY A 166 14.75 6.00 -2.53
N THR A 167 14.46 7.29 -2.66
CA THR A 167 13.35 7.96 -1.96
C THR A 167 12.05 7.89 -2.75
N ILE A 168 10.95 8.10 -2.06
CA ILE A 168 9.58 8.05 -2.56
C ILE A 168 8.88 9.30 -2.05
N VAL A 169 8.13 9.97 -2.92
CA VAL A 169 7.31 11.13 -2.57
C VAL A 169 5.87 10.68 -2.42
N PHE A 170 5.27 11.02 -1.29
CA PHE A 170 3.86 10.75 -0.95
C PHE A 170 3.08 12.06 -0.96
N ALA A 171 1.84 12.03 -1.45
CA ALA A 171 0.92 13.17 -1.43
C ALA A 171 -0.29 12.91 -0.54
N PHE A 172 -0.55 13.84 0.37
CA PHE A 172 -1.74 13.91 1.21
C PHE A 172 -2.68 15.01 0.72
N ALA A 173 -3.99 14.83 0.93
CA ALA A 173 -5.00 15.84 0.59
C ALA A 173 -5.16 16.94 1.65
N THR A 174 -4.73 16.69 2.90
CA THR A 174 -4.91 17.66 4.00
C THR A 174 -3.58 18.03 4.66
N PRO A 175 -3.45 19.26 5.20
CA PRO A 175 -2.20 19.75 5.76
C PRO A 175 -1.73 19.00 7.00
N GLU A 176 -2.64 18.34 7.71
CA GLU A 176 -2.33 17.54 8.89
C GLU A 176 -1.52 16.29 8.53
N MET A 177 -1.61 15.82 7.28
CA MET A 177 -0.93 14.62 6.78
C MET A 177 -1.17 13.40 7.69
N VAL A 178 -2.37 13.32 8.26
CA VAL A 178 -2.81 12.24 9.15
C VAL A 178 -3.43 11.13 8.34
N GLY A 179 -3.13 9.89 8.73
CA GLY A 179 -3.61 8.71 8.04
C GLY A 179 -2.74 8.38 6.84
N GLN A 180 -3.38 7.97 5.75
CA GLN A 180 -2.69 7.44 4.58
C GLN A 180 -2.57 8.49 3.47
N ALA A 181 -1.42 8.53 2.82
CA ALA A 181 -1.24 9.32 1.60
C ALA A 181 -2.14 8.79 0.49
N LEU A 182 -2.64 9.68 -0.36
CA LEU A 182 -3.49 9.31 -1.49
C LEU A 182 -2.68 8.79 -2.67
N PHE A 183 -1.57 9.47 -2.98
CA PHE A 183 -0.74 9.18 -4.14
C PHE A 183 0.73 9.03 -3.77
N VAL A 184 1.46 8.33 -4.63
CA VAL A 184 2.87 8.01 -4.43
C VAL A 184 3.65 8.10 -5.75
N SER A 185 4.91 8.53 -5.69
CA SER A 185 5.80 8.53 -6.84
C SER A 185 6.45 7.16 -7.05
N ASN A 186 7.08 6.98 -8.21
CA ASN A 186 8.12 5.96 -8.35
C ASN A 186 9.29 6.28 -7.41
N ARG A 187 10.14 5.28 -7.17
CA ARG A 187 11.36 5.45 -6.39
C ARG A 187 12.38 6.28 -7.18
N THR A 188 13.04 7.24 -6.53
CA THR A 188 14.02 8.11 -7.20
C THR A 188 15.27 7.34 -7.65
N GLY A 189 15.74 7.67 -8.85
CA GLY A 189 17.00 7.18 -9.41
C GLY A 189 18.23 7.89 -8.81
N THR A 190 19.41 7.65 -9.39
CA THR A 190 20.66 8.33 -9.00
C THR A 190 20.65 9.83 -9.23
N ASP A 191 19.75 10.31 -10.08
CA ASP A 191 19.54 11.74 -10.35
C ASP A 191 18.55 12.40 -9.37
N GLY A 192 17.99 11.63 -8.42
CA GLY A 192 17.05 12.11 -7.40
C GLY A 192 15.71 12.60 -7.95
N LYS A 193 15.45 12.44 -9.24
CA LYS A 193 14.21 12.94 -9.85
C LYS A 193 13.03 12.10 -9.41
N TYR A 194 11.91 12.77 -9.16
CA TYR A 194 10.62 12.12 -8.90
C TYR A 194 9.55 12.66 -9.85
N ASP A 195 8.63 11.77 -10.22
CA ASP A 195 7.36 12.11 -10.87
C ASP A 195 6.20 11.63 -9.99
N LEU A 196 5.53 12.56 -9.31
CA LEU A 196 4.36 12.28 -8.48
C LEU A 196 3.10 12.68 -9.24
N ARG A 197 2.35 11.69 -9.72
CA ARG A 197 1.12 11.94 -10.48
C ARG A 197 -0.11 11.79 -9.60
N VAL A 198 -1.13 12.57 -9.90
CA VAL A 198 -2.39 12.65 -9.15
C VAL A 198 -3.57 12.56 -10.10
N ASP A 199 -4.75 12.26 -9.57
CA ASP A 199 -5.97 12.10 -10.36
C ASP A 199 -6.51 13.43 -10.91
N GLU A 200 -6.50 14.48 -10.10
CA GLU A 200 -7.06 15.80 -10.41
C GLU A 200 -6.12 16.96 -10.02
N GLY A 201 -6.53 18.19 -10.36
CA GLY A 201 -5.89 19.38 -9.81
C GLY A 201 -6.30 19.61 -8.37
N GLY A 202 -5.44 20.26 -7.59
CA GLY A 202 -5.70 20.53 -6.18
C GLY A 202 -4.46 20.99 -5.43
N THR A 203 -4.61 21.14 -4.12
CA THR A 203 -3.50 21.38 -3.19
C THR A 203 -3.13 20.06 -2.55
N TYR A 204 -1.86 19.68 -2.65
CA TYR A 204 -1.31 18.46 -2.08
C TYR A 204 -0.19 18.78 -1.10
N TYR A 205 -0.08 17.97 -0.06
CA TYR A 205 0.93 18.10 0.99
C TYR A 205 1.88 16.91 0.89
N LEU A 206 3.17 17.20 0.73
CA LEU A 206 4.15 16.20 0.32
C LEU A 206 5.04 15.76 1.49
N VAL A 207 5.29 14.46 1.54
CA VAL A 207 6.25 13.82 2.45
C VAL A 207 7.19 12.96 1.64
N VAL A 208 8.48 12.97 1.98
CA VAL A 208 9.46 12.09 1.33
C VAL A 208 9.95 11.06 2.33
N ARG A 209 10.01 9.79 1.92
CA ARG A 209 10.55 8.67 2.69
C ARG A 209 11.38 7.74 1.82
N ASP A 210 12.33 6.99 2.38
CA ASP A 210 13.00 5.88 1.68
C ASP A 210 12.32 4.52 1.90
N ILE A 211 11.37 4.44 2.83
CA ILE A 211 10.53 3.26 3.10
C ILE A 211 9.06 3.50 2.74
N TYR A 212 8.37 2.42 2.36
CA TYR A 212 6.93 2.43 2.14
C TYR A 212 6.22 2.07 3.44
N GLY A 213 5.57 3.03 4.09
CA GLY A 213 4.90 2.80 5.37
C GLY A 213 4.54 4.06 6.13
N GLY A 214 3.57 3.94 7.03
CA GLY A 214 3.21 4.94 8.02
C GLY A 214 4.01 4.79 9.33
N GLY A 215 3.77 5.69 10.29
CA GLY A 215 4.41 5.66 11.60
C GLY A 215 5.60 6.61 11.76
N PRO A 216 6.05 6.82 13.01
CA PRO A 216 7.22 7.64 13.28
C PRO A 216 8.45 7.05 12.59
N PRO A 217 9.37 7.87 12.06
CA PRO A 217 10.58 7.39 11.42
C PRO A 217 11.38 6.54 12.41
N GLU A 218 11.79 5.35 11.99
CA GLU A 218 12.84 4.61 12.68
C GLU A 218 14.19 5.33 12.51
N GLY A 219 15.19 4.97 13.32
CA GLY A 219 16.53 5.52 13.18
C GLY A 219 17.12 5.21 11.80
N GLY A 220 17.89 6.15 11.23
CA GLY A 220 18.56 5.98 9.94
C GLY A 220 17.69 6.13 8.67
N VAL A 221 16.42 6.51 8.80
CA VAL A 221 15.44 6.70 7.70
C VAL A 221 15.59 8.09 7.06
N VAL A 222 15.41 8.20 5.75
CA VAL A 222 15.35 9.50 5.06
C VAL A 222 13.95 10.10 5.19
N ILE A 223 13.85 11.34 5.65
CA ILE A 223 12.59 12.07 5.78
C ILE A 223 12.66 13.47 5.17
N SER A 224 11.51 13.96 4.69
CA SER A 224 11.35 15.40 4.42
C SER A 224 11.62 16.21 5.70
N GLY A 225 12.22 17.40 5.54
CA GLY A 225 12.48 18.30 6.66
C GLY A 225 11.20 18.74 7.40
N HIS A 226 11.36 19.52 8.48
CA HIS A 226 10.25 19.92 9.36
C HIS A 226 9.21 20.86 8.71
N SER A 227 9.49 21.43 7.54
CA SER A 227 8.56 22.32 6.85
C SER A 227 7.60 21.51 5.98
N THR A 228 6.31 21.79 6.11
CA THR A 228 5.28 21.25 5.22
C THR A 228 5.57 21.68 3.78
N ILE A 229 5.65 20.70 2.88
CA ILE A 229 5.85 20.92 1.46
C ILE A 229 4.47 20.95 0.81
N VAL A 230 4.13 22.06 0.16
CA VAL A 230 2.82 22.26 -0.46
C VAL A 230 3.00 22.36 -1.97
N ALA A 231 2.23 21.58 -2.72
CA ALA A 231 2.17 21.64 -4.17
C ALA A 231 0.76 22.01 -4.62
N ILE A 232 0.66 22.98 -5.53
CA ILE A 232 -0.60 23.33 -6.20
C ILE A 232 -0.51 22.76 -7.61
N VAL A 233 -1.44 21.88 -7.95
CA VAL A 233 -1.52 21.19 -9.23
C VAL A 233 -2.76 21.67 -9.96
N LYS A 234 -2.62 22.03 -11.23
CA LYS A 234 -3.77 22.25 -12.10
C LYS A 234 -4.09 20.95 -12.85
N LYS A 235 -5.38 20.72 -13.09
CA LYS A 235 -5.83 19.52 -13.79
C LYS A 235 -5.22 19.48 -15.20
N GLY A 236 -4.59 18.36 -15.55
CA GLY A 236 -3.92 18.17 -16.84
C GLY A 236 -2.56 18.88 -16.96
N GLU A 237 -2.02 19.42 -15.86
CA GLU A 237 -0.71 20.07 -15.84
C GLU A 237 0.26 19.39 -14.86
N LEU A 238 1.55 19.43 -15.20
CA LEU A 238 2.64 19.04 -14.32
C LEU A 238 3.24 20.29 -13.67
N THR A 239 3.16 20.40 -12.36
CA THR A 239 3.86 21.41 -11.56
C THR A 239 5.34 21.02 -11.46
N LYS A 240 6.21 21.78 -12.13
CA LYS A 240 7.64 21.44 -12.27
C LYS A 240 8.53 22.25 -11.33
N GLY A 241 9.70 21.70 -11.04
CA GLY A 241 10.79 22.39 -10.35
C GLY A 241 10.61 22.49 -8.84
N LEU A 242 9.82 21.59 -8.25
CA LEU A 242 9.66 21.53 -6.80
C LEU A 242 10.75 20.62 -6.20
N ASP A 243 11.91 21.18 -5.92
CA ASP A 243 12.98 20.42 -5.27
C ASP A 243 12.70 20.26 -3.77
N ILE A 244 12.88 19.04 -3.26
CA ILE A 244 12.59 18.68 -1.88
C ILE A 244 13.89 18.36 -1.14
N LYS A 245 14.19 19.14 -0.10
CA LYS A 245 15.32 18.87 0.78
C LYS A 245 14.96 17.83 1.85
N VAL A 246 15.76 16.78 1.95
CA VAL A 246 15.61 15.70 2.93
C VAL A 246 16.81 15.60 3.86
N LEU A 247 16.59 14.95 5.00
CA LEU A 247 17.61 14.60 5.98
C LEU A 247 17.49 13.13 6.36
N ARG A 248 18.60 12.52 6.75
CA ARG A 248 18.61 11.18 7.32
C ARG A 248 18.50 11.31 8.84
N THR A 249 17.58 10.58 9.45
CA THR A 249 17.46 10.57 10.92
C THR A 249 18.69 9.90 11.54
N PRO A 250 19.10 10.31 12.75
CA PRO A 250 20.12 9.58 13.51
C PRO A 250 19.72 8.11 13.68
N GLU A 251 20.71 7.22 13.79
CA GLU A 251 20.48 5.80 14.16
C GLU A 251 19.98 5.66 15.59
#